data_AF-A0A7M7JXE7-F1
#
_entry.id   AF-A0A7M7JXE7-F1
#
_cell.length_a   1.000
_cell.length_b   1.000
_cell.length_c   1.000
_cell.angle_alpha   90.00
_cell.angle_beta   90.00
_cell.angle_gamma   90.00
#
_symmetry.space_group_name_H-M   'P 1'
#
loop_
_entity.id
_entity.type
_entity.pdbx_description
1 polymer ?
#
loop_
_entity_poly.entity_id
_entity_poly.type
_entity_poly.pdbx_seq_one_letter_code
_entity_poly.pdbx_strand_id
1 'polypeptide(L)'
;MENHIATNFRLVSERVANAARLQPQTVRLVAVSKTKSKEDVIAAYAAGARHFGENYIQELVSKAEDPSIKENCPELKWHFIGRLQSNKVKQLAKVPGLWAVETVATPKVADSLNSSWESAQRGEPHKLNVMVQVNTSGEEQKGGVEMSEVVDLARHIREKCPRLSLLGLMTIGFADVQPGTENPDFAALAKCRNMVAEALGIEHEVLELSMVFSIDIVRLIVPKLVEDGKKGPFDLECSYRCGEGDDNLVVKWFFNNDTTPFYQWIASYGEPVITGPYESKFSFEEDQHADTCNNKVSYKLALTDPEVAMSGLYRCEVQTFDSQDSAEANMVVFSPPRNFTLVIDEPSAGVLQVE
;
A
#
# COMPACT_ATOMS: atom_id res chain seq x y z
N MET A 1 19.90 5.99 20.67
CA MET A 1 19.17 4.88 20.02
C MET A 1 19.46 4.96 18.55
N GLU A 2 20.08 3.93 17.98
CA GLU A 2 20.29 3.86 16.54
C GLU A 2 18.91 3.81 15.86
N ASN A 3 18.67 4.65 14.85
CA ASN A 3 17.38 4.71 14.19
C ASN A 3 17.12 3.37 13.48
N HIS A 4 16.07 2.64 13.89
CA HIS A 4 15.73 1.32 13.35
C HIS A 4 15.57 1.35 11.82
N ILE A 5 15.12 2.46 11.24
CA ILE A 5 14.98 2.64 9.79
C ILE A 5 16.33 2.61 9.10
N ALA A 6 17.31 3.31 9.65
CA ALA A 6 18.66 3.34 9.10
C ALA A 6 19.33 1.97 9.16
N THR A 7 19.02 1.18 10.19
CA THR A 7 19.50 -0.20 10.34
C THR A 7 18.85 -1.11 9.30
N ASN A 8 17.52 -1.06 9.18
CA ASN A 8 16.77 -1.87 8.23
C ASN A 8 17.20 -1.56 6.79
N PHE A 9 17.32 -0.29 6.41
CA PHE A 9 17.75 0.09 5.07
C PHE A 9 19.15 -0.44 4.72
N ARG A 10 20.09 -0.41 5.68
CA ARG A 10 21.43 -0.99 5.50
C ARG A 10 21.35 -2.51 5.30
N LEU A 11 20.55 -3.21 6.10
CA LEU A 11 20.34 -4.65 5.95
C LEU A 11 19.75 -5.02 4.58
N VAL A 12 18.78 -4.26 4.06
CA VAL A 12 18.23 -4.46 2.70
C VAL A 12 19.30 -4.24 1.66
N SER A 13 20.02 -3.12 1.77
CA SER A 13 21.06 -2.75 0.82
C SER A 13 22.15 -3.82 0.74
N GLU A 14 22.54 -4.40 1.87
CA GLU A 14 23.49 -5.51 1.92
C GLU A 14 22.92 -6.79 1.30
N ARG A 15 21.66 -7.15 1.59
CA ARG A 15 20.99 -8.31 0.96
C ARG A 15 20.93 -8.16 -0.56
N VAL A 16 20.53 -6.99 -1.04
CA VAL A 16 20.47 -6.66 -2.47
C VAL A 16 21.87 -6.71 -3.10
N ALA A 17 22.87 -6.12 -2.45
CA ALA A 17 24.25 -6.17 -2.94
C ALA A 17 24.79 -7.60 -3.02
N ASN A 18 24.49 -8.45 -2.03
CA ASN A 18 24.89 -9.85 -2.03
C ASN A 18 24.18 -10.64 -3.15
N ALA A 19 22.88 -10.43 -3.36
CA ALA A 19 22.15 -11.03 -4.47
C ALA A 19 22.70 -10.57 -5.84
N ALA A 20 22.95 -9.27 -6.01
CA ALA A 20 23.52 -8.71 -7.22
C ALA A 20 24.95 -9.18 -7.51
N ARG A 21 25.72 -9.62 -6.50
CA ARG A 21 27.03 -10.25 -6.71
C ARG A 21 26.92 -11.66 -7.30
N LEU A 22 25.86 -12.40 -6.98
CA LEU A 22 25.63 -13.73 -7.52
C LEU A 22 25.18 -13.68 -8.98
N GLN A 23 24.41 -12.65 -9.34
CA GLN A 23 23.99 -12.38 -10.70
C GLN A 23 24.24 -10.91 -11.04
N PRO A 24 25.36 -10.57 -11.72
CA PRO A 24 25.75 -9.19 -11.99
C PRO A 24 24.66 -8.41 -12.73
N GLN A 25 23.89 -7.63 -11.98
CA GLN A 25 22.83 -6.77 -12.48
C GLN A 25 22.85 -5.46 -11.71
N THR A 26 22.50 -4.38 -12.40
CA THR A 26 22.31 -3.08 -11.76
C THR A 26 20.95 -3.07 -11.07
N VAL A 27 20.94 -3.14 -9.75
CA VAL A 27 19.71 -3.07 -8.96
C VAL A 27 19.58 -1.69 -8.34
N ARG A 28 18.37 -1.11 -8.42
CA ARG A 28 18.01 0.12 -7.73
C ARG A 28 17.01 -0.20 -6.63
N LEU A 29 17.37 0.15 -5.40
CA LEU A 29 16.45 0.07 -4.27
C LEU A 29 15.58 1.33 -4.22
N VAL A 30 14.26 1.14 -4.21
CA VAL A 30 13.26 2.20 -4.04
C VAL A 30 12.61 2.02 -2.66
N ALA A 31 12.83 2.95 -1.75
CA ALA A 31 12.26 2.90 -0.40
C ALA A 31 10.80 3.38 -0.43
N VAL A 32 9.85 2.46 -0.26
CA VAL A 32 8.43 2.81 -0.25
C VAL A 32 8.08 3.51 1.06
N SER A 33 7.70 4.79 0.97
CA SER A 33 7.47 5.65 2.13
C SER A 33 6.02 6.03 2.37
N LYS A 34 5.07 5.46 1.60
CA LYS A 34 3.62 5.63 1.82
C LYS A 34 3.29 5.39 3.29
N THR A 35 2.41 6.21 3.86
CA THR A 35 1.99 6.22 5.27
C THR A 35 3.09 6.50 6.30
N LYS A 36 4.35 6.69 5.90
CA LYS A 36 5.47 6.98 6.82
C LYS A 36 5.67 8.48 7.00
N SER A 37 6.17 8.87 8.16
CA SER A 37 6.41 10.27 8.51
C SER A 37 7.55 10.87 7.69
N LYS A 38 7.66 12.20 7.65
CA LYS A 38 8.79 12.86 6.99
C LYS A 38 10.12 12.60 7.72
N GLU A 39 10.07 12.41 9.04
CA GLU A 39 11.21 12.05 9.87
C GLU A 39 11.77 10.68 9.46
N ASP A 40 10.89 9.74 9.13
CA ASP A 40 11.27 8.41 8.62
C ASP A 40 11.94 8.49 7.24
N VAL A 41 11.41 9.35 6.36
CA VAL A 41 12.02 9.62 5.04
C VAL A 41 13.42 10.21 5.20
N ILE A 42 13.57 11.23 6.06
CA ILE A 42 14.87 11.86 6.34
C ILE A 42 15.85 10.85 6.94
N ALA A 43 15.40 10.00 7.85
CA ALA A 43 16.22 8.95 8.43
C ALA A 43 16.70 7.93 7.40
N ALA A 44 15.82 7.46 6.51
CA ALA A 44 16.18 6.57 5.41
C ALA A 44 17.15 7.25 4.43
N TYR A 45 16.94 8.53 4.12
CA TYR A 45 17.82 9.30 3.24
C TYR A 45 19.23 9.43 3.84
N ALA A 46 19.32 9.74 5.14
CA ALA A 46 20.58 9.79 5.88
C ALA A 46 21.30 8.45 5.92
N ALA A 47 20.55 7.33 5.84
CA ALA A 47 21.10 5.98 5.74
C ALA A 47 21.56 5.58 4.33
N GLY A 48 21.37 6.45 3.33
CA GLY A 48 21.81 6.24 1.94
C GLY A 48 20.68 6.07 0.92
N ALA A 49 19.42 6.05 1.35
CA ALA A 49 18.30 6.00 0.41
C ALA A 49 18.26 7.25 -0.47
N ARG A 50 17.96 7.07 -1.75
CA ARG A 50 17.82 8.19 -2.72
C ARG A 50 16.54 8.11 -3.51
N HIS A 51 16.03 6.91 -3.77
CA HIS A 51 14.80 6.68 -4.51
C HIS A 51 13.69 6.31 -3.52
N PHE A 52 12.55 6.99 -3.61
CA PHE A 52 11.43 6.81 -2.69
C PHE A 52 10.12 6.63 -3.44
N GLY A 53 9.32 5.64 -3.04
CA GLY A 53 8.04 5.31 -3.67
C GLY A 53 6.84 5.82 -2.89
N GLU A 54 5.92 6.52 -3.55
CA GLU A 54 4.66 7.00 -2.98
C GLU A 54 3.45 6.54 -3.80
N ASN A 55 2.39 6.15 -3.10
CA ASN A 55 1.13 5.69 -3.71
C ASN A 55 0.11 6.82 -3.87
N TYR A 56 0.12 7.80 -2.97
CA TYR A 56 -0.92 8.82 -2.89
C TYR A 56 -0.38 10.19 -3.29
N ILE A 57 -0.99 10.81 -4.30
CA ILE A 57 -0.51 12.10 -4.86
C ILE A 57 -0.50 13.20 -3.80
N GLN A 58 -1.50 13.24 -2.91
CA GLN A 58 -1.56 14.27 -1.86
C GLN A 58 -0.43 14.11 -0.84
N GLU A 59 -0.15 12.88 -0.42
CA GLU A 59 0.96 12.57 0.49
C GLU A 59 2.31 12.91 -0.16
N LEU A 60 2.50 12.50 -1.41
CA LEU A 60 3.69 12.81 -2.19
C LEU A 60 3.90 14.33 -2.32
N VAL A 61 2.87 15.10 -2.68
CA VAL A 61 2.95 16.56 -2.75
C VAL A 61 3.31 17.15 -1.39
N SER A 62 2.66 16.70 -0.32
CA SER A 62 2.92 17.18 1.05
C SER A 62 4.38 16.95 1.44
N LYS A 63 4.93 15.75 1.18
CA LYS A 63 6.32 15.41 1.50
C LYS A 63 7.31 16.16 0.60
N ALA A 64 7.06 16.19 -0.70
CA ALA A 64 7.93 16.85 -1.66
C ALA A 64 7.98 18.38 -1.47
N GLU A 65 6.93 18.99 -0.94
CA GLU A 65 6.87 20.42 -0.67
C GLU A 65 7.41 20.80 0.72
N ASP A 66 7.50 19.85 1.66
CA ASP A 66 7.96 20.09 3.03
C ASP A 66 9.39 20.66 3.07
N PRO A 67 9.60 21.83 3.73
CA PRO A 67 10.91 22.46 3.80
C PRO A 67 12.01 21.56 4.38
N SER A 68 11.68 20.74 5.38
CA SER A 68 12.65 19.85 6.03
C SER A 68 13.13 18.75 5.09
N ILE A 69 12.24 18.20 4.25
CA ILE A 69 12.65 17.23 3.22
C ILE A 69 13.52 17.93 2.17
N LYS A 70 13.13 19.11 1.69
CA LYS A 70 13.92 19.85 0.68
C LYS A 70 15.33 20.19 1.17
N GLU A 71 15.47 20.58 2.43
CA GLU A 71 16.76 20.96 3.02
C GLU A 71 17.63 19.73 3.34
N ASN A 72 17.06 18.69 3.94
CA ASN A 72 17.82 17.53 4.40
C ASN A 72 18.01 16.45 3.32
N CYS A 73 17.18 16.45 2.26
CA CYS A 73 17.15 15.42 1.22
C CYS A 73 17.26 16.00 -0.20
N PRO A 74 18.30 16.79 -0.54
CA PRO A 74 18.38 17.54 -1.80
C PRO A 74 18.49 16.66 -3.06
N GLU A 75 18.97 15.42 -2.95
CA GLU A 75 19.13 14.49 -4.08
C GLU A 75 18.00 13.46 -4.17
N LEU A 76 16.92 13.65 -3.41
CA LEU A 76 15.82 12.71 -3.34
C LEU A 76 15.09 12.61 -4.68
N LYS A 77 14.80 11.38 -5.09
CA LYS A 77 14.09 11.03 -6.32
C LYS A 77 12.78 10.35 -5.97
N TRP A 78 11.67 11.02 -6.24
CA TRP A 78 10.34 10.48 -6.02
C TRP A 78 9.90 9.59 -7.19
N HIS A 79 9.36 8.44 -6.85
CA HIS A 79 8.70 7.50 -7.73
C HIS A 79 7.22 7.50 -7.37
N PHE A 80 6.36 7.74 -8.35
CA PHE A 80 4.94 7.51 -8.17
C PHE A 80 4.61 6.07 -8.58
N ILE A 81 4.22 5.26 -7.60
CA ILE A 81 3.96 3.82 -7.73
C ILE A 81 2.49 3.45 -7.42
N GLY A 82 1.63 4.46 -7.24
CA GLY A 82 0.19 4.27 -7.02
C GLY A 82 -0.62 4.34 -8.31
N ARG A 83 -1.89 3.92 -8.26
CA ARG A 83 -2.78 3.95 -9.42
C ARG A 83 -3.00 5.39 -9.91
N LEU A 84 -2.61 5.67 -11.16
CA LEU A 84 -2.69 7.02 -11.74
C LEU A 84 -3.94 7.22 -12.59
N GLN A 85 -4.80 8.15 -12.15
CA GLN A 85 -5.94 8.62 -12.94
C GLN A 85 -5.56 9.86 -13.77
N SER A 86 -6.05 9.93 -15.01
CA SER A 86 -5.68 11.01 -15.96
C SER A 86 -5.97 12.43 -15.44
N ASN A 87 -7.00 12.61 -14.63
CA ASN A 87 -7.37 13.90 -14.04
C ASN A 87 -6.43 14.38 -12.92
N LYS A 88 -5.65 13.49 -12.31
CA LYS A 88 -4.70 13.82 -11.24
C LYS A 88 -3.27 14.05 -11.73
N VAL A 89 -2.99 13.68 -12.97
CA VAL A 89 -1.68 13.82 -13.61
C VAL A 89 -1.10 15.24 -13.53
N LYS A 90 -1.95 16.26 -13.69
CA LYS A 90 -1.52 17.66 -13.64
C LYS A 90 -0.94 18.08 -12.28
N GLN A 91 -1.45 17.49 -11.19
CA GLN A 91 -0.93 17.73 -9.85
C GLN A 91 0.41 17.02 -9.68
N LEU A 92 0.48 15.75 -10.10
CA LEU A 92 1.68 14.93 -10.03
C LEU A 92 2.86 15.56 -10.80
N ALA A 93 2.63 16.04 -12.01
CA ALA A 93 3.66 16.63 -12.86
C ALA A 93 4.38 17.85 -12.28
N LYS A 94 3.82 18.48 -11.22
CA LYS A 94 4.40 19.64 -10.54
C LYS A 94 5.23 19.30 -9.31
N VAL A 95 5.23 18.02 -8.90
CA VAL A 95 5.93 17.56 -7.69
C VAL A 95 7.43 17.77 -7.86
N PRO A 96 8.09 18.55 -6.97
CA PRO A 96 9.53 18.71 -6.98
C PRO A 96 10.23 17.37 -6.74
N GLY A 97 11.28 17.07 -7.52
CA GLY A 97 12.01 15.80 -7.38
C GLY A 97 11.27 14.57 -7.92
N LEU A 98 10.14 14.73 -8.62
CA LEU A 98 9.51 13.63 -9.33
C LEU A 98 10.45 13.10 -10.41
N TRP A 99 10.90 11.86 -10.23
CA TRP A 99 11.89 11.21 -11.08
C TRP A 99 11.27 10.18 -12.02
N ALA A 100 10.28 9.40 -11.53
CA ALA A 100 9.57 8.42 -12.33
C ALA A 100 8.09 8.28 -11.96
N VAL A 101 7.29 7.86 -12.95
CA VAL A 101 5.93 7.34 -12.77
C VAL A 101 5.89 5.91 -13.27
N GLU A 102 5.68 4.94 -12.39
CA GLU A 102 5.85 3.52 -12.73
C GLU A 102 4.55 2.83 -13.18
N THR A 103 3.41 3.51 -13.04
CA THR A 103 2.08 2.92 -13.17
C THR A 103 1.33 3.35 -14.43
N VAL A 104 2.03 3.60 -15.54
CA VAL A 104 1.37 4.02 -16.79
C VAL A 104 0.73 2.80 -17.45
N ALA A 105 -0.61 2.78 -17.50
CA ALA A 105 -1.37 1.63 -18.00
C ALA A 105 -2.22 1.95 -19.25
N THR A 106 -2.31 3.21 -19.69
CA THR A 106 -3.13 3.58 -20.86
C THR A 106 -2.49 4.71 -21.69
N PRO A 107 -2.75 4.77 -23.00
CA PRO A 107 -2.31 5.89 -23.85
C PRO A 107 -2.82 7.24 -23.34
N LYS A 108 -4.07 7.30 -22.85
CA LYS A 108 -4.67 8.52 -22.29
C LYS A 108 -3.89 9.08 -21.10
N VAL A 109 -3.40 8.20 -20.21
CA VAL A 109 -2.56 8.61 -19.07
C VAL A 109 -1.20 9.09 -19.57
N ALA A 110 -0.58 8.39 -20.52
CA ALA A 110 0.69 8.80 -21.14
C ALA A 110 0.59 10.18 -21.80
N ASP A 111 -0.45 10.42 -22.62
CA ASP A 111 -0.70 11.70 -23.28
C ASP A 111 -0.90 12.83 -22.26
N SER A 112 -1.71 12.55 -21.22
CA SER A 112 -1.96 13.51 -20.14
C SER A 112 -0.67 13.85 -19.38
N LEU A 113 0.20 12.86 -19.14
CA LEU A 113 1.51 13.04 -18.48
C LEU A 113 2.43 13.88 -19.34
N ASN A 114 2.54 13.56 -20.63
CA ASN A 114 3.36 14.28 -21.58
C ASN A 114 3.01 15.78 -21.61
N SER A 115 1.73 16.11 -21.79
CA SER A 115 1.27 17.51 -21.84
C SER A 115 1.39 18.23 -20.50
N SER A 116 1.11 17.54 -19.39
CA SER A 116 1.22 18.13 -18.04
C SER A 116 2.67 18.39 -17.65
N TRP A 117 3.57 17.47 -17.99
CA TRP A 117 5.01 17.61 -17.76
C TRP A 117 5.59 18.77 -18.56
N GLU A 118 5.24 18.88 -19.85
CA GLU A 118 5.62 20.01 -20.70
C GLU A 118 5.23 21.36 -20.08
N SER A 119 4.00 21.43 -19.58
CA SER A 119 3.46 22.64 -18.95
C SER A 119 4.14 22.97 -17.62
N ALA A 120 4.52 21.96 -16.83
CA ALA A 120 5.12 22.14 -15.53
C ALA A 120 6.60 22.56 -15.61
N GLN A 121 7.36 22.01 -16.56
CA GLN A 121 8.80 22.23 -16.69
C GLN A 121 9.19 23.48 -17.50
N ARG A 122 8.22 24.30 -17.92
CA ARG A 122 8.44 25.60 -18.61
C ARG A 122 9.46 25.56 -19.76
N GLY A 123 9.51 24.44 -20.49
CA GLY A 123 10.39 24.27 -21.65
C GLY A 123 11.78 23.72 -21.35
N GLU A 124 12.10 23.32 -20.11
CA GLU A 124 13.31 22.55 -19.84
C GLU A 124 13.29 21.21 -20.61
N PRO A 125 14.43 20.76 -21.18
CA PRO A 125 14.48 19.58 -22.03
C PRO A 125 14.38 18.26 -21.25
N HIS A 126 14.14 18.30 -19.94
CA HIS A 126 14.13 17.11 -19.10
C HIS A 126 12.87 16.26 -19.35
N LYS A 127 13.07 14.98 -19.69
CA LYS A 127 11.98 14.02 -19.88
C LYS A 127 11.64 13.35 -18.54
N LEU A 128 10.36 13.15 -18.28
CA LEU A 128 9.92 12.34 -17.14
C LEU A 128 10.11 10.86 -17.45
N ASN A 129 10.77 10.11 -16.55
CA ASN A 129 10.84 8.67 -16.70
C ASN A 129 9.47 8.05 -16.43
N VAL A 130 9.08 7.10 -17.27
CA VAL A 130 7.85 6.34 -17.10
C VAL A 130 8.11 4.86 -17.28
N MET A 131 7.40 4.05 -16.50
CA MET A 131 7.30 2.61 -16.75
C MET A 131 5.88 2.25 -17.13
N VAL A 132 5.75 1.22 -17.97
CA VAL A 132 4.46 0.64 -18.31
C VAL A 132 4.10 -0.42 -17.28
N GLN A 133 2.98 -0.25 -16.57
CA GLN A 133 2.49 -1.27 -15.65
C GLN A 133 1.76 -2.35 -16.43
N VAL A 134 2.20 -3.60 -16.27
CA VAL A 134 1.64 -4.78 -16.94
C VAL A 134 0.89 -5.62 -15.92
N ASN A 135 -0.34 -6.02 -16.24
CA ASN A 135 -1.05 -7.04 -15.49
C ASN A 135 -0.54 -8.42 -15.92
N THR A 136 0.40 -9.00 -15.17
CA THR A 136 0.93 -10.34 -15.45
C THR A 136 0.08 -11.44 -14.81
N SER A 137 -0.67 -11.08 -13.77
CA SER A 137 -1.46 -12.03 -12.96
C SER A 137 -2.85 -12.34 -13.55
N GLY A 138 -3.35 -11.49 -14.45
CA GLY A 138 -4.71 -11.57 -14.98
C GLY A 138 -5.81 -11.13 -13.99
N GLU A 139 -5.44 -10.71 -12.78
CA GLU A 139 -6.38 -10.22 -11.77
C GLU A 139 -6.74 -8.75 -12.02
N GLU A 140 -8.01 -8.44 -12.28
CA GLU A 140 -8.45 -7.06 -12.60
C GLU A 140 -8.07 -6.05 -11.51
N GLN A 141 -8.05 -6.45 -10.23
CA GLN A 141 -7.73 -5.56 -9.12
C GLN A 141 -6.30 -4.99 -9.14
N LYS A 142 -5.33 -5.72 -9.71
CA LYS A 142 -3.91 -5.30 -9.73
C LYS A 142 -3.63 -4.23 -10.78
N GLY A 143 -4.54 -4.07 -11.74
CA GLY A 143 -4.45 -3.09 -12.80
C GLY A 143 -3.22 -3.29 -13.70
N GLY A 144 -2.98 -2.31 -14.57
CA GLY A 144 -1.99 -2.43 -15.63
C GLY A 144 -2.63 -2.73 -16.98
N VAL A 145 -1.80 -2.72 -18.01
CA VAL A 145 -2.16 -3.10 -19.37
C VAL A 145 -2.04 -4.62 -19.53
N GLU A 146 -2.86 -5.23 -20.37
CA GLU A 146 -2.72 -6.65 -20.70
C GLU A 146 -1.39 -6.93 -21.41
N MET A 147 -0.85 -8.14 -21.24
CA MET A 147 0.42 -8.53 -21.88
C MET A 147 0.38 -8.39 -23.41
N SER A 148 -0.79 -8.57 -24.03
CA SER A 148 -0.97 -8.39 -25.47
C SER A 148 -0.89 -6.94 -25.94
N GLU A 149 -1.11 -5.98 -25.04
CA GLU A 149 -1.21 -4.55 -25.35
C GLU A 149 0.05 -3.76 -24.94
N VAL A 150 0.97 -4.37 -24.17
CA VAL A 150 2.18 -3.72 -23.65
C VAL A 150 3.05 -3.10 -24.74
N VAL A 151 3.18 -3.79 -25.88
CA VAL A 151 3.99 -3.34 -27.02
C VAL A 151 3.40 -2.07 -27.64
N ASP A 152 2.08 -2.02 -27.79
CA ASP A 152 1.40 -0.88 -28.41
C ASP A 152 1.47 0.36 -27.50
N LEU A 153 1.32 0.18 -26.18
CA LEU A 153 1.49 1.27 -25.24
C LEU A 153 2.94 1.78 -25.19
N ALA A 154 3.93 0.88 -25.21
CA ALA A 154 5.34 1.26 -25.25
C ALA A 154 5.71 2.04 -26.53
N ARG A 155 5.21 1.61 -27.69
CA ARG A 155 5.34 2.35 -28.96
C ARG A 155 4.69 3.72 -28.88
N HIS A 156 3.47 3.80 -28.36
CA HIS A 156 2.75 5.06 -28.18
C HIS A 156 3.56 6.06 -27.34
N ILE A 157 4.10 5.63 -26.19
CA ILE A 157 4.94 6.48 -25.34
C ILE A 157 6.17 6.99 -26.12
N ARG A 158 6.89 6.09 -26.79
CA ARG A 158 8.12 6.46 -27.50
C ARG A 158 7.88 7.40 -28.67
N GLU A 159 6.80 7.19 -29.43
CA GLU A 159 6.55 7.89 -30.69
C GLU A 159 5.73 9.17 -30.51
N LYS A 160 4.82 9.21 -29.53
CA LYS A 160 3.87 10.32 -29.36
C LYS A 160 4.09 11.15 -28.11
N CYS A 161 4.92 10.70 -27.16
CA CYS A 161 5.17 11.41 -25.90
C CYS A 161 6.63 11.91 -25.82
N PRO A 162 7.01 12.98 -26.54
CA PRO A 162 8.39 13.45 -26.61
C PRO A 162 8.96 13.94 -25.26
N ARG A 163 8.10 14.26 -24.29
CA ARG A 163 8.47 14.69 -22.95
C ARG A 163 8.56 13.55 -21.93
N LEU A 164 8.28 12.32 -22.36
CA LEU A 164 8.43 11.12 -21.55
C LEU A 164 9.61 10.28 -22.05
N SER A 165 10.26 9.60 -21.11
CA SER A 165 11.30 8.62 -21.37
C SER A 165 10.81 7.26 -20.91
N LEU A 166 10.65 6.30 -21.82
CA LEU A 166 10.29 4.94 -21.46
C LEU A 166 11.49 4.29 -20.76
N LEU A 167 11.41 4.19 -19.44
CA LEU A 167 12.47 3.64 -18.59
C LEU A 167 12.41 2.13 -18.52
N GLY A 168 11.21 1.54 -18.55
CA GLY A 168 11.04 0.12 -18.30
C GLY A 168 9.60 -0.33 -18.19
N LEU A 169 9.43 -1.52 -17.62
CA LEU A 169 8.13 -2.11 -17.31
C LEU A 169 8.02 -2.33 -15.79
N MET A 170 6.79 -2.30 -15.30
CA MET A 170 6.48 -2.52 -13.90
C MET A 170 5.40 -3.59 -13.77
N THR A 171 5.45 -4.42 -12.73
CA THR A 171 4.33 -5.26 -12.34
C THR A 171 4.20 -5.38 -10.83
N ILE A 172 2.98 -5.67 -10.40
CA ILE A 172 2.67 -6.08 -9.04
C ILE A 172 2.39 -7.58 -9.12
N GLY A 173 3.40 -8.37 -8.78
CA GLY A 173 3.33 -9.83 -8.80
C GLY A 173 2.55 -10.38 -7.61
N PHE A 174 2.02 -11.59 -7.76
CA PHE A 174 1.44 -12.34 -6.67
C PHE A 174 2.53 -12.87 -5.74
N ALA A 175 2.27 -12.79 -4.44
CA ALA A 175 3.26 -13.14 -3.42
C ALA A 175 3.33 -14.64 -3.12
N ASP A 176 2.29 -15.43 -3.43
CA ASP A 176 2.23 -16.87 -3.15
C ASP A 176 3.09 -17.70 -4.13
N VAL A 177 4.40 -17.59 -3.95
CA VAL A 177 5.38 -18.36 -4.71
C VAL A 177 6.30 -19.05 -3.71
N GLN A 178 6.48 -20.35 -3.87
CA GLN A 178 7.34 -21.14 -3.00
C GLN A 178 8.79 -20.61 -3.03
N PRO A 179 9.45 -20.48 -1.86
CA PRO A 179 10.83 -20.03 -1.79
C PRO A 179 11.75 -20.87 -2.69
N GLY A 180 12.55 -20.20 -3.52
CA GLY A 180 13.48 -20.85 -4.44
C GLY A 180 12.89 -21.23 -5.81
N THR A 181 11.61 -20.93 -6.06
CA THR A 181 11.02 -21.04 -7.40
C THR A 181 10.92 -19.68 -8.09
N GLU A 182 10.98 -19.67 -9.43
CA GLU A 182 10.81 -18.45 -10.21
C GLU A 182 9.37 -17.97 -10.11
N ASN A 183 9.16 -16.69 -9.75
CA ASN A 183 7.83 -16.11 -9.72
C ASN A 183 7.28 -16.00 -11.16
N PRO A 184 6.11 -16.60 -11.46
CA PRO A 184 5.56 -16.63 -12.81
C PRO A 184 5.21 -15.23 -13.34
N ASP A 185 4.80 -14.30 -12.48
CA ASP A 185 4.54 -12.90 -12.85
C ASP A 185 5.83 -12.18 -13.26
N PHE A 186 6.92 -12.41 -12.54
CA PHE A 186 8.22 -11.80 -12.85
C PHE A 186 8.80 -12.37 -14.15
N ALA A 187 8.67 -13.68 -14.36
CA ALA A 187 9.01 -14.32 -15.62
C ALA A 187 8.16 -13.79 -16.79
N ALA A 188 6.86 -13.56 -16.57
CA ALA A 188 5.96 -12.97 -17.55
C ALA A 188 6.37 -11.52 -17.88
N LEU A 189 6.72 -10.71 -16.89
CA LEU A 189 7.20 -9.34 -17.12
C LEU A 189 8.52 -9.32 -17.91
N ALA A 190 9.44 -10.24 -17.62
CA ALA A 190 10.69 -10.38 -18.39
C ALA A 190 10.42 -10.74 -19.87
N LYS A 191 9.43 -11.60 -20.14
CA LYS A 191 8.99 -11.88 -21.52
C LYS A 191 8.41 -10.64 -22.18
N CYS A 192 7.55 -9.88 -21.48
CA CYS A 192 7.01 -8.61 -21.99
C CYS A 192 8.14 -7.62 -22.34
N ARG A 193 9.18 -7.52 -21.51
CA ARG A 193 10.35 -6.67 -21.80
C ARG A 193 11.02 -7.06 -23.10
N ASN A 194 11.24 -8.36 -23.33
CA ASN A 194 11.88 -8.85 -24.54
C ASN A 194 11.02 -8.53 -25.78
N MET A 195 9.70 -8.74 -25.69
CA MET A 195 8.76 -8.38 -26.76
C MET A 195 8.77 -6.88 -27.08
N VAL A 196 8.78 -6.03 -26.04
CA VAL A 196 8.88 -4.58 -26.21
C VAL A 196 10.22 -4.20 -26.82
N ALA A 197 11.34 -4.72 -26.30
CA ALA A 197 12.67 -4.43 -26.79
C ALA A 197 12.81 -4.78 -28.29
N GLU A 198 12.37 -5.98 -28.69
CA GLU A 198 12.34 -6.42 -30.08
C GLU A 198 11.47 -5.49 -30.95
N ALA A 199 10.24 -5.21 -30.51
CA ALA A 199 9.31 -4.35 -31.23
C ALA A 199 9.79 -2.90 -31.36
N LEU A 200 10.64 -2.45 -30.44
CA LEU A 200 11.26 -1.13 -30.42
C LEU A 200 12.64 -1.13 -31.11
N GLY A 201 13.24 -2.29 -31.41
CA GLY A 201 14.59 -2.39 -31.99
C GLY A 201 15.68 -1.87 -31.05
N ILE A 202 15.55 -2.15 -29.75
CA ILE A 202 16.53 -1.78 -28.71
C ILE A 202 16.98 -3.03 -27.95
N GLU A 203 18.13 -2.96 -27.29
CA GLU A 203 18.57 -4.01 -26.37
C GLU A 203 17.67 -4.05 -25.13
N HIS A 204 17.28 -5.26 -24.72
CA HIS A 204 16.35 -5.45 -23.61
C HIS A 204 16.90 -4.97 -22.26
N GLU A 205 18.21 -4.94 -22.07
CA GLU A 205 18.88 -4.44 -20.87
C GLU A 205 18.71 -2.92 -20.66
N VAL A 206 18.30 -2.18 -21.70
CA VAL A 206 17.98 -0.75 -21.60
C VAL A 206 16.65 -0.53 -20.87
N LEU A 207 15.74 -1.51 -20.91
CA LEU A 207 14.46 -1.45 -20.23
C LEU A 207 14.58 -2.06 -18.83
N GLU A 208 14.42 -1.21 -17.83
CA GLU A 208 14.40 -1.64 -16.44
C GLU A 208 13.13 -2.43 -16.11
N LEU A 209 13.19 -3.25 -15.06
CA LEU A 209 12.04 -3.99 -14.54
C LEU A 209 11.81 -3.61 -13.08
N SER A 210 10.66 -3.00 -12.80
CA SER A 210 10.17 -2.78 -11.44
C SER A 210 9.22 -3.92 -11.06
N MET A 211 9.65 -4.76 -10.13
CA MET A 211 8.92 -5.95 -9.72
C MET A 211 8.66 -5.84 -8.22
N VAL A 212 7.38 -5.77 -7.85
CA VAL A 212 6.98 -5.62 -6.45
C VAL A 212 5.99 -6.72 -6.11
N PHE A 213 6.06 -7.22 -4.88
CA PHE A 213 5.04 -8.10 -4.32
C PHE A 213 3.94 -7.28 -3.67
N SER A 214 2.67 -7.66 -3.89
CA SER A 214 1.59 -7.18 -3.04
C SER A 214 1.37 -8.15 -1.88
N ILE A 215 1.35 -7.61 -0.66
CA ILE A 215 0.51 -8.18 0.39
C ILE A 215 -0.90 -7.65 0.15
N ASP A 216 -1.90 -8.51 0.24
CA ASP A 216 -3.28 -8.15 -0.05
C ASP A 216 -4.18 -8.57 1.10
N ILE A 217 -4.90 -7.63 1.70
CA ILE A 217 -6.00 -7.93 2.62
C ILE A 217 -7.16 -8.46 1.79
N VAL A 218 -7.44 -9.75 1.91
CA VAL A 218 -8.51 -10.42 1.15
C VAL A 218 -9.87 -10.27 1.81
N ARG A 219 -9.91 -10.05 3.13
CA ARG A 219 -11.17 -9.88 3.86
C ARG A 219 -10.94 -9.05 5.12
N LEU A 220 -11.84 -8.08 5.31
CA LEU A 220 -11.96 -7.32 6.55
C LEU A 220 -13.39 -7.49 7.09
N ILE A 221 -13.53 -7.99 8.32
CA ILE A 221 -14.79 -8.03 9.05
C ILE A 221 -14.65 -7.18 10.30
N VAL A 222 -15.52 -6.18 10.41
CA VAL A 222 -15.77 -5.45 11.65
C VAL A 222 -17.28 -5.45 11.86
N PRO A 223 -17.78 -5.80 13.06
CA PRO A 223 -19.20 -5.76 13.36
C PRO A 223 -19.78 -4.38 13.05
N LYS A 224 -20.82 -4.30 12.21
CA LYS A 224 -21.42 -3.00 11.86
C LYS A 224 -22.17 -2.37 13.03
N LEU A 225 -22.85 -3.20 13.81
CA LEU A 225 -23.72 -2.78 14.90
C LEU A 225 -23.54 -3.74 16.08
N VAL A 226 -23.20 -3.19 17.25
CA VAL A 226 -23.03 -3.95 18.49
C VAL A 226 -23.79 -3.25 19.61
N GLU A 227 -24.42 -4.01 20.48
CA GLU A 227 -25.18 -3.46 21.61
C GLU A 227 -24.25 -3.22 22.81
N ASP A 228 -24.36 -2.04 23.42
CA ASP A 228 -23.61 -1.63 24.61
C ASP A 228 -23.77 -2.63 25.77
N GLY A 229 -22.65 -3.08 26.34
CA GLY A 229 -22.62 -4.05 27.44
C GLY A 229 -22.97 -5.50 27.06
N LYS A 230 -23.28 -5.80 25.79
CA LYS A 230 -23.51 -7.18 25.34
C LYS A 230 -22.20 -7.95 25.32
N LYS A 231 -22.09 -9.03 26.09
CA LYS A 231 -20.86 -9.84 26.10
C LYS A 231 -20.63 -10.52 24.75
N GLY A 232 -19.38 -10.42 24.26
CA GLY A 232 -18.89 -11.02 23.03
C GLY A 232 -18.61 -12.53 23.14
N PRO A 233 -17.80 -13.10 22.23
CA PRO A 233 -16.90 -12.40 21.30
C PRO A 233 -17.62 -11.81 20.09
N PHE A 234 -17.23 -10.59 19.69
CA PHE A 234 -17.49 -10.06 18.36
C PHE A 234 -16.19 -9.98 17.59
N ASP A 235 -16.07 -10.80 16.55
CA ASP A 235 -14.82 -10.99 15.85
C ASP A 235 -14.47 -9.80 14.96
N LEU A 236 -13.21 -9.38 15.04
CA LEU A 236 -12.57 -8.50 14.09
C LEU A 236 -11.64 -9.36 13.23
N GLU A 237 -12.05 -9.61 11.99
CA GLU A 237 -11.28 -10.43 11.05
C GLU A 237 -10.47 -9.54 10.12
N CYS A 238 -9.18 -9.82 10.00
CA CYS A 238 -8.31 -9.24 8.98
C CYS A 238 -7.52 -10.38 8.35
N SER A 239 -8.05 -10.90 7.24
CA SER A 239 -7.46 -12.00 6.48
C SER A 239 -6.68 -11.43 5.31
N TYR A 240 -5.48 -11.95 5.08
CA TYR A 240 -4.53 -11.43 4.10
C TYR A 240 -3.76 -12.55 3.41
N ARG A 241 -3.27 -12.27 2.20
CA ARG A 241 -2.35 -13.14 1.45
C ARG A 241 -1.00 -12.46 1.34
N CYS A 242 0.06 -13.19 1.64
CA CYS A 242 1.44 -12.75 1.48
C CYS A 242 2.32 -13.94 1.08
N GLY A 243 3.57 -13.68 0.70
CA GLY A 243 4.49 -14.72 0.26
C GLY A 243 5.12 -15.48 1.41
N GLU A 244 5.38 -16.77 1.20
CA GLU A 244 6.00 -17.65 2.20
C GLU A 244 7.38 -17.12 2.63
N GLY A 245 7.64 -17.10 3.95
CA GLY A 245 8.98 -16.89 4.50
C GLY A 245 9.27 -15.50 5.06
N ASP A 246 8.28 -14.62 5.22
CA ASP A 246 8.52 -13.34 5.89
C ASP A 246 8.29 -13.44 7.41
N ASP A 247 9.38 -13.65 8.16
CA ASP A 247 9.37 -13.58 9.64
C ASP A 247 9.07 -12.17 10.18
N ASN A 248 8.98 -11.16 9.30
CA ASN A 248 8.70 -9.77 9.65
C ASN A 248 7.24 -9.37 9.37
N LEU A 249 6.34 -10.34 9.24
CA LEU A 249 4.91 -10.05 9.19
C LEU A 249 4.46 -9.32 10.46
N VAL A 250 3.79 -8.18 10.26
CA VAL A 250 3.20 -7.34 11.30
C VAL A 250 1.74 -7.08 10.97
N VAL A 251 0.84 -7.36 11.91
CA VAL A 251 -0.59 -7.02 11.81
C VAL A 251 -0.92 -6.01 12.89
N LYS A 252 -1.52 -4.89 12.51
CA LYS A 252 -1.92 -3.81 13.42
C LYS A 252 -3.38 -3.46 13.25
N TRP A 253 -4.03 -3.10 14.35
CA TRP A 253 -5.32 -2.42 14.29
C TRP A 253 -5.25 -1.03 14.91
N PHE A 254 -5.90 -0.08 14.25
CA PHE A 254 -6.04 1.31 14.68
C PHE A 254 -7.51 1.65 14.87
N PHE A 255 -7.79 2.57 15.78
CA PHE A 255 -9.12 3.09 16.05
C PHE A 255 -9.19 4.59 15.71
N ASN A 256 -10.20 4.96 14.94
CA ASN A 256 -10.36 6.27 14.33
C ASN A 256 -9.09 6.75 13.60
N ASN A 257 -8.69 7.99 13.82
CA ASN A 257 -7.51 8.59 13.19
C ASN A 257 -6.26 8.50 14.08
N ASP A 258 -6.23 7.58 15.03
CA ASP A 258 -5.05 7.37 15.86
C ASP A 258 -3.87 6.86 15.01
N THR A 259 -2.67 7.35 15.32
CA THR A 259 -1.41 6.91 14.72
C THR A 259 -0.77 5.78 15.51
N THR A 260 -1.24 5.53 16.74
CA THR A 260 -0.80 4.41 17.57
C THR A 260 -1.78 3.25 17.42
N PRO A 261 -1.31 2.03 17.08
CA PRO A 261 -2.20 0.88 17.01
C PRO A 261 -2.65 0.46 18.42
N PHE A 262 -3.91 0.05 18.55
CA PHE A 262 -4.42 -0.54 19.79
C PHE A 262 -4.19 -2.06 19.84
N TYR A 263 -3.87 -2.68 18.72
CA TYR A 263 -3.44 -4.07 18.63
C TYR A 263 -2.24 -4.16 17.70
N GLN A 264 -1.21 -4.89 18.10
CA GLN A 264 -0.06 -5.20 17.26
C GLN A 264 0.39 -6.64 17.48
N TRP A 265 0.49 -7.38 16.38
CA TRP A 265 1.12 -8.69 16.34
C TRP A 265 2.31 -8.66 15.40
N ILE A 266 3.46 -9.16 15.86
CA ILE A 266 4.66 -9.33 15.03
C ILE A 266 5.02 -10.81 15.06
N ALA A 267 5.02 -11.47 13.90
CA ALA A 267 5.20 -12.92 13.80
C ALA A 267 6.52 -13.44 14.39
N SER A 268 7.57 -12.62 14.42
CA SER A 268 8.86 -12.95 15.03
C SER A 268 8.94 -12.72 16.54
N TYR A 269 7.98 -12.03 17.16
CA TYR A 269 8.02 -11.63 18.57
C TYR A 269 7.01 -12.36 19.47
N GLY A 270 6.22 -13.30 18.92
CA GLY A 270 5.32 -14.17 19.70
C GLY A 270 3.87 -13.69 19.72
N GLU A 271 3.27 -13.63 20.91
CA GLU A 271 1.85 -13.26 21.09
C GLU A 271 1.58 -11.77 20.76
N PRO A 272 0.35 -11.42 20.34
CA PRO A 272 -0.04 -10.03 20.13
C PRO A 272 -0.03 -9.20 21.40
N VAL A 273 0.10 -7.89 21.23
CA VAL A 273 -0.06 -6.90 22.29
C VAL A 273 -1.27 -6.04 21.99
N ILE A 274 -2.19 -5.94 22.95
CA ILE A 274 -3.28 -4.95 22.94
C ILE A 274 -2.85 -3.80 23.84
N THR A 275 -3.01 -2.56 23.39
CA THR A 275 -2.67 -1.36 24.14
C THR A 275 -3.76 -0.31 24.02
N GLY A 276 -3.79 0.63 24.97
CA GLY A 276 -4.67 1.78 24.93
C GLY A 276 -5.88 1.64 25.86
N PRO A 277 -6.84 2.57 25.79
CA PRO A 277 -7.88 2.72 26.81
C PRO A 277 -8.85 1.53 26.90
N TYR A 278 -8.93 0.70 25.85
CA TYR A 278 -9.87 -0.41 25.75
C TYR A 278 -9.20 -1.79 25.81
N GLU A 279 -7.97 -1.88 26.34
CA GLU A 279 -7.22 -3.14 26.40
C GLU A 279 -8.01 -4.29 27.02
N SER A 280 -8.68 -4.04 28.16
CA SER A 280 -9.52 -5.02 28.85
C SER A 280 -10.80 -5.42 28.10
N LYS A 281 -11.15 -4.72 27.01
CA LYS A 281 -12.36 -4.95 26.22
C LYS A 281 -12.11 -5.81 24.99
N PHE A 282 -10.85 -6.12 24.70
CA PHE A 282 -10.47 -6.99 23.60
C PHE A 282 -9.77 -8.25 24.12
N SER A 283 -9.88 -9.33 23.37
CA SER A 283 -9.10 -10.55 23.56
C SER A 283 -8.58 -11.03 22.22
N PHE A 284 -7.55 -11.87 22.25
CA PHE A 284 -7.09 -12.59 21.07
C PHE A 284 -7.03 -14.09 21.35
N GLU A 285 -7.20 -14.89 20.30
CA GLU A 285 -7.02 -16.34 20.33
C GLU A 285 -6.23 -16.80 19.10
N GLU A 286 -5.53 -17.92 19.22
CA GLU A 286 -4.85 -18.53 18.08
C GLU A 286 -5.87 -18.98 17.04
N ASP A 287 -5.65 -18.59 15.78
CA ASP A 287 -6.51 -18.96 14.67
C ASP A 287 -5.86 -20.10 13.87
N GLN A 288 -6.44 -21.29 14.02
CA GLN A 288 -5.98 -22.51 13.33
C GLN A 288 -6.40 -22.55 11.85
N HIS A 289 -7.21 -21.59 11.37
CA HIS A 289 -7.78 -21.58 10.02
C HIS A 289 -7.24 -20.44 9.13
N ALA A 290 -6.31 -19.61 9.60
CA ALA A 290 -5.82 -18.50 8.78
C ALA A 290 -4.84 -18.99 7.69
N ASP A 291 -5.22 -18.74 6.45
CA ASP A 291 -4.48 -19.06 5.23
C ASP A 291 -3.06 -18.42 5.16
N THR A 292 -2.08 -19.31 4.93
CA THR A 292 -0.98 -19.27 3.93
C THR A 292 0.10 -18.20 3.91
N CYS A 293 0.25 -17.32 4.91
CA CYS A 293 1.43 -16.43 4.94
C CYS A 293 2.72 -17.09 5.46
N ASN A 294 2.57 -18.08 6.33
CA ASN A 294 3.62 -18.93 6.87
C ASN A 294 2.92 -20.14 7.49
N ASN A 295 3.54 -21.31 7.53
CA ASN A 295 3.09 -22.47 8.34
C ASN A 295 3.16 -22.18 9.87
N LYS A 296 2.77 -20.98 10.32
CA LYS A 296 2.83 -20.46 11.69
C LYS A 296 1.45 -19.98 12.13
N VAL A 297 1.25 -20.03 13.45
CA VAL A 297 0.09 -19.54 14.19
C VAL A 297 -0.23 -18.10 13.80
N SER A 298 -1.49 -17.81 13.52
CA SER A 298 -2.04 -16.46 13.44
C SER A 298 -2.95 -16.20 14.65
N TYR A 299 -3.35 -14.94 14.85
CA TYR A 299 -4.22 -14.56 15.95
C TYR A 299 -5.44 -13.80 15.47
N LYS A 300 -6.60 -14.17 16.01
CA LYS A 300 -7.89 -13.54 15.77
C LYS A 300 -8.21 -12.59 16.92
N LEU A 301 -8.61 -11.36 16.59
CA LEU A 301 -8.98 -10.33 17.55
C LEU A 301 -10.49 -10.36 17.78
N ALA A 302 -10.93 -10.25 19.03
CA ALA A 302 -12.34 -10.22 19.39
C ALA A 302 -12.64 -9.11 20.40
N LEU A 303 -13.74 -8.41 20.19
CA LEU A 303 -14.34 -7.48 21.16
C LEU A 303 -15.18 -8.28 22.17
N THR A 304 -14.87 -8.16 23.46
CA THR A 304 -15.52 -8.93 24.53
C THR A 304 -16.58 -8.14 25.29
N ASP A 305 -16.39 -6.83 25.41
CA ASP A 305 -17.25 -5.95 26.20
C ASP A 305 -17.39 -4.57 25.52
N PRO A 306 -18.37 -4.41 24.62
CA PRO A 306 -18.55 -3.21 23.81
C PRO A 306 -19.08 -2.04 24.65
N GLU A 307 -18.54 -0.84 24.40
CA GLU A 307 -19.01 0.42 24.97
C GLU A 307 -19.29 1.46 23.87
N VAL A 308 -20.25 2.36 24.08
CA VAL A 308 -20.64 3.38 23.08
C VAL A 308 -19.44 4.17 22.54
N ALA A 309 -18.45 4.46 23.38
CA ALA A 309 -17.22 5.18 23.03
C ALA A 309 -16.30 4.43 22.03
N MET A 310 -16.57 3.15 21.79
CA MET A 310 -15.89 2.30 20.81
C MET A 310 -16.57 2.37 19.43
N SER A 311 -17.58 3.22 19.25
CA SER A 311 -18.11 3.54 17.92
C SER A 311 -17.08 4.33 17.12
N GLY A 312 -16.79 3.90 15.90
CA GLY A 312 -15.81 4.58 15.07
C GLY A 312 -15.29 3.74 13.93
N LEU A 313 -14.22 4.26 13.33
CA LEU A 313 -13.52 3.64 12.22
C LEU A 313 -12.45 2.69 12.74
N TYR A 314 -12.42 1.47 12.26
CA TYR A 314 -11.40 0.47 12.58
C TYR A 314 -10.58 0.21 11.32
N ARG A 315 -9.26 0.39 11.43
CA ARG A 315 -8.32 0.12 10.33
C ARG A 315 -7.44 -1.07 10.70
N CYS A 316 -7.44 -2.10 9.86
CA CYS A 316 -6.39 -3.11 9.87
C CYS A 316 -5.26 -2.68 8.93
N GLU A 317 -4.02 -2.85 9.37
CA GLU A 317 -2.81 -2.71 8.54
C GLU A 317 -2.01 -4.01 8.64
N VAL A 318 -1.68 -4.58 7.49
CA VAL A 318 -0.82 -5.76 7.38
C VAL A 318 0.44 -5.35 6.64
N GLN A 319 1.58 -5.63 7.25
CA GLN A 319 2.89 -5.22 6.76
C GLN A 319 3.83 -6.42 6.75
N THR A 320 4.61 -6.52 5.68
CA THR A 320 5.78 -7.38 5.51
C THR A 320 7.01 -6.48 5.42
N PHE A 321 8.19 -7.08 5.30
CA PHE A 321 9.41 -6.32 5.07
C PHE A 321 9.35 -5.52 3.76
N ASP A 322 8.73 -6.10 2.73
CA ASP A 322 8.75 -5.58 1.36
C ASP A 322 7.41 -4.97 0.90
N SER A 323 6.32 -5.17 1.64
CA SER A 323 4.98 -4.71 1.23
C SER A 323 4.07 -4.35 2.41
N GLN A 324 3.06 -3.53 2.16
CA GLN A 324 2.06 -3.15 3.16
C GLN A 324 0.70 -2.94 2.50
N ASP A 325 -0.36 -3.39 3.16
CA ASP A 325 -1.75 -3.11 2.80
C ASP A 325 -2.58 -2.72 4.02
N SER A 326 -3.69 -2.00 3.79
CA SER A 326 -4.57 -1.53 4.86
C SER A 326 -6.02 -1.45 4.39
N ALA A 327 -6.93 -1.85 5.26
CA ALA A 327 -8.37 -1.81 5.01
C ALA A 327 -9.12 -1.25 6.23
N GLU A 328 -10.27 -0.61 5.99
CA GLU A 328 -11.01 0.10 7.02
C GLU A 328 -12.51 -0.25 7.01
N ALA A 329 -13.14 -0.33 8.19
CA ALA A 329 -14.57 -0.52 8.35
C ALA A 329 -15.10 0.18 9.61
N ASN A 330 -16.36 0.62 9.59
CA ASN A 330 -16.99 1.31 10.73
C ASN A 330 -17.79 0.33 11.60
N MET A 331 -17.73 0.56 12.91
CA MET A 331 -18.59 -0.08 13.92
C MET A 331 -19.38 0.98 14.67
N VAL A 332 -20.65 0.69 14.92
CA VAL A 332 -21.51 1.48 15.82
C VAL A 332 -21.86 0.62 17.03
N VAL A 333 -21.44 1.08 18.21
CA VAL A 333 -21.91 0.53 19.48
C VAL A 333 -23.08 1.37 19.97
N PHE A 334 -24.26 0.79 20.02
CA PHE A 334 -25.49 1.48 20.41
C PHE A 334 -25.99 1.00 21.78
N SER A 335 -26.48 1.93 22.60
CA SER A 335 -27.26 1.57 23.78
C SER A 335 -28.74 1.66 23.42
N PRO A 336 -29.51 0.55 23.43
CA PRO A 336 -30.94 0.62 23.23
C PRO A 336 -31.60 1.43 24.36
N PRO A 337 -32.68 2.15 24.07
CA PRO A 337 -33.45 2.84 25.10
C PRO A 337 -34.04 1.78 26.05
N ARG A 338 -33.70 1.86 27.34
CA ARG A 338 -34.23 0.93 28.35
C ARG A 338 -35.73 1.08 28.55
N ASN A 339 -36.21 2.32 28.44
CA ASN A 339 -37.62 2.70 28.47
C ASN A 339 -37.85 3.71 27.35
N PHE A 340 -39.00 3.61 26.68
CA PHE A 340 -39.49 4.67 25.82
C PHE A 340 -40.93 4.99 26.23
N THR A 341 -41.27 6.27 26.26
CA THR A 341 -42.65 6.71 26.48
C THR A 341 -43.28 6.92 25.11
N LEU A 342 -44.20 6.04 24.72
CA LEU A 342 -45.01 6.23 23.52
C LEU A 342 -46.19 7.15 23.88
N VAL A 343 -46.14 8.41 23.43
CA VAL A 343 -47.29 9.33 23.53
C VAL A 343 -48.08 9.21 22.23
N ILE A 344 -49.29 8.64 22.32
CA ILE A 344 -50.25 8.62 21.23
C ILE A 344 -51.25 9.74 21.51
N ASP A 345 -51.13 10.87 20.80
CA ASP A 345 -52.16 11.91 20.81
C ASP A 345 -53.30 11.46 19.89
N GLU A 346 -54.28 10.76 20.46
CA GLU A 346 -55.59 10.62 19.82
C GLU A 346 -56.38 11.91 20.04
N PRO A 347 -56.85 12.60 18.99
CA PRO A 347 -57.62 13.83 19.14
C PRO A 347 -58.96 13.67 19.89
N SER A 348 -59.32 12.46 20.32
CA SER A 348 -60.65 12.16 20.87
C SER A 348 -60.76 10.84 21.66
N ALA A 349 -60.05 10.66 22.79
CA ALA A 349 -60.51 9.79 23.89
C ALA A 349 -59.64 9.97 25.14
N GLY A 350 -60.27 9.95 26.33
CA GLY A 350 -59.65 10.28 27.62
C GLY A 350 -58.50 9.36 28.04
N VAL A 351 -57.64 9.95 28.88
CA VAL A 351 -56.43 9.37 29.48
C VAL A 351 -56.67 7.94 30.01
N LEU A 352 -55.96 6.97 29.43
CA LEU A 352 -55.72 5.65 30.02
C LEU A 352 -54.23 5.55 30.34
N GLN A 353 -53.88 5.60 31.62
CA GLN A 353 -52.57 5.14 32.11
C GLN A 353 -52.59 3.62 32.16
N VAL A 354 -51.63 2.98 31.52
CA VAL A 354 -51.32 1.56 31.71
C VAL A 354 -49.92 1.50 32.31
N GLU A 355 -49.80 0.89 33.50
CA GLU A 355 -48.54 0.66 34.22
C GLU A 355 -47.64 -0.37 33.52
#